data_AF-A0A0V1D2N5-F1
#
_entry.id   AF-A0A0V1D2N5-F1
#
_cell.length_a   1.000
_cell.length_b   1.000
_cell.length_c   1.000
_cell.angle_alpha   90.00
_cell.angle_beta   90.00
_cell.angle_gamma   90.00
#
_symmetry.space_group_name_H-M   'P 1'
#
loop_
_entity.id
_entity.type
_entity.pdbx_description
1 polymer ?
#
loop_
_entity_poly.entity_id
_entity_poly.type
_entity_poly.pdbx_seq_one_letter_code
_entity_poly.pdbx_strand_id
1 'polypeptide(L)'
;MKHDNCSPSSTGLLDPSTSDGRVIFFLPWLNMTLAGTTDSPCSITDKPAPAEADVDFILKEIRGYLTPDISVRRGDVMSAWAGLRPLVRDPSKKDTASLARNHIIEVSPSGLVTIAETVDKVIELNNLQPQRQCVTTNIMLEGGQEYDNLMYIRLVQDFGLDLEVAKHLASTYGDKACDVARLARLTGRRYPVVGRRLHQEFPYIEAEVIYAVREYACTAVDFISRRTRLAFLNTYAAEEALPKIIDLMTKELKWNCKEKMKQQTEALEFINQQMGKQARKKAYQEAAPLNLTDEEKSAAMKCFVMVDKDCNGGISVNDLRRYFEESGEQVDEEVLHQLLDEVDLNKNGEIEMDEFLHIYNGIIGGLVGHNPVVSYLRHEMKPISPDRSGGGL
;
A
#
# COMPACT_ATOMS: atom_id res chain seq x y z
N MET A 1 4.77 6.18 -0.50
CA MET A 1 4.34 7.35 -1.31
C MET A 1 4.46 6.98 -2.79
N LYS A 2 3.75 7.61 -3.74
CA LYS A 2 3.99 7.33 -5.17
C LYS A 2 5.42 7.75 -5.57
N HIS A 3 5.96 7.05 -6.56
CA HIS A 3 7.34 7.18 -7.00
C HIS A 3 7.73 8.63 -7.37
N ASP A 4 6.90 9.30 -8.17
CA ASP A 4 7.25 10.56 -8.84
C ASP A 4 7.38 11.76 -7.89
N ASN A 5 6.92 11.64 -6.65
CA ASN A 5 6.93 12.74 -5.68
C ASN A 5 8.14 12.72 -4.75
N CYS A 6 8.94 11.64 -4.71
CA CYS A 6 9.92 11.46 -3.63
C CYS A 6 11.27 10.81 -3.99
N SER A 7 11.40 10.05 -5.09
CA SER A 7 12.69 9.46 -5.45
C SER A 7 12.84 9.20 -6.96
N PRO A 8 14.07 9.16 -7.52
CA PRO A 8 14.30 8.72 -8.90
C PRO A 8 14.09 7.21 -9.09
N SER A 9 13.64 6.79 -10.28
CA SER A 9 13.16 5.40 -10.58
C SER A 9 14.17 4.29 -10.51
N SER A 10 15.45 4.64 -10.45
CA SER A 10 16.55 3.67 -10.46
C SER A 10 17.53 3.86 -9.33
N THR A 11 17.31 4.84 -8.43
CA THR A 11 18.30 5.22 -7.41
C THR A 11 17.65 5.36 -6.04
N GLY A 12 18.20 4.65 -5.06
CA GLY A 12 17.87 4.85 -3.65
C GLY A 12 18.73 5.97 -3.03
N LEU A 13 18.16 6.73 -2.11
CA LEU A 13 18.87 7.70 -1.28
C LEU A 13 19.08 7.14 0.13
N LEU A 14 20.25 7.42 0.70
CA LEU A 14 20.59 7.10 2.08
C LEU A 14 21.02 8.39 2.77
N ASP A 15 20.33 8.74 3.85
CA ASP A 15 20.69 9.81 4.77
C ASP A 15 21.22 9.21 6.07
N PRO A 16 22.54 9.32 6.35
CA PRO A 16 23.14 8.80 7.57
C PRO A 16 23.13 9.81 8.73
N SER A 17 22.61 11.02 8.54
CA SER A 17 22.74 12.13 9.49
C SER A 17 21.44 12.94 9.62
N THR A 18 20.34 12.25 9.94
CA THR A 18 19.04 12.88 10.21
C THR A 18 19.10 13.81 11.42
N SER A 19 18.03 14.59 11.65
CA SER A 19 17.94 15.55 12.75
C SER A 19 18.17 14.98 14.17
N ASP A 20 18.08 13.66 14.33
CA ASP A 20 18.31 12.94 15.59
C ASP A 20 19.41 11.86 15.51
N GLY A 21 20.18 11.81 14.42
CA GLY A 21 21.30 10.88 14.22
C GLY A 21 20.91 9.46 13.81
N ARG A 22 19.64 9.21 13.46
CA ARG A 22 19.19 7.96 12.83
C ARG A 22 19.58 7.92 11.34
N VAL A 23 19.43 6.75 10.72
CA VAL A 23 19.68 6.53 9.29
C VAL A 23 18.34 6.31 8.59
N ILE A 24 18.08 7.08 7.54
CA ILE A 24 16.90 6.93 6.70
C ILE A 24 17.30 6.57 5.27
N PHE A 25 16.46 5.77 4.63
CA PHE A 25 16.51 5.31 3.27
C PHE A 25 15.26 5.79 2.56
N PHE A 26 15.42 6.18 1.30
CA PHE A 26 14.33 6.42 0.36
C PHE A 26 14.58 5.54 -0.85
N LEU A 27 13.78 4.50 -1.03
CA LEU A 27 14.01 3.46 -2.02
C LEU A 27 12.84 3.39 -3.01
N PRO A 28 13.10 3.44 -4.33
CA PRO A 28 12.07 3.11 -5.30
C PRO A 28 11.71 1.62 -5.15
N TRP A 29 10.41 1.33 -5.00
CA TRP A 29 9.90 0.00 -4.75
C TRP A 29 8.51 -0.17 -5.36
N LEU A 30 8.40 -0.99 -6.41
CA LEU A 30 7.12 -1.34 -7.08
C LEU A 30 6.26 -0.10 -7.43
N ASN A 31 6.86 0.87 -8.15
CA ASN A 31 6.24 2.16 -8.53
C ASN A 31 5.84 3.05 -7.35
N MET A 32 6.34 2.76 -6.15
CA MET A 32 6.22 3.55 -4.95
C MET A 32 7.60 3.97 -4.44
N THR A 33 7.64 4.89 -3.50
CA THR A 33 8.81 5.22 -2.68
C THR A 33 8.59 4.66 -1.27
N LEU A 34 9.50 3.79 -0.85
CA LEU A 34 9.62 3.29 0.52
C LEU A 34 10.55 4.21 1.31
N ALA A 35 10.08 4.72 2.45
CA ALA A 35 10.84 5.59 3.34
C ALA A 35 10.92 4.98 4.75
N GLY A 36 12.09 5.00 5.38
CA GLY A 36 12.32 4.43 6.71
C GLY A 36 13.81 4.25 6.99
N THR A 37 14.27 3.72 8.11
CA THR A 37 13.51 3.15 9.21
C THR A 37 13.60 4.04 10.44
N THR A 38 12.65 3.90 11.35
CA THR A 38 12.82 4.33 12.73
C THR A 38 13.36 3.19 13.57
N ASP A 39 13.98 3.54 14.70
CA ASP A 39 14.40 2.61 15.74
C ASP A 39 13.96 3.21 17.07
N SER A 40 12.95 2.59 17.67
CA SER A 40 12.28 3.06 18.88
C SER A 40 12.05 1.84 19.79
N PRO A 41 12.34 1.92 21.10
CA PRO A 41 12.05 0.83 22.03
C PRO A 41 10.57 0.45 22.01
N CYS A 42 10.28 -0.85 21.92
CA CYS A 42 8.92 -1.36 21.83
C CYS A 42 8.72 -2.61 22.68
N SER A 43 7.48 -2.86 23.11
CA SER A 43 7.09 -4.13 23.72
C SER A 43 6.97 -5.22 22.66
N ILE A 44 7.19 -6.47 23.07
CA ILE A 44 7.00 -7.63 22.20
C ILE A 44 5.51 -7.81 21.92
N THR A 45 5.15 -7.95 20.65
CA THR A 45 3.79 -8.19 20.17
C THR A 45 3.83 -8.94 18.85
N ASP A 46 2.86 -9.83 18.62
CA ASP A 46 2.71 -10.53 17.34
C ASP A 46 2.08 -9.63 16.26
N LYS A 47 1.55 -8.47 16.64
CA LYS A 47 0.87 -7.50 15.78
C LYS A 47 1.49 -6.11 15.93
N PRO A 48 2.75 -5.90 15.53
CA PRO A 48 3.36 -4.57 15.56
C PRO A 48 2.60 -3.63 14.61
N ALA A 49 2.42 -2.39 15.03
CA ALA A 49 1.76 -1.34 14.26
C ALA A 49 2.66 -0.09 14.24
N PRO A 50 2.65 0.68 13.13
CA PRO A 50 3.42 1.93 13.05
C PRO A 50 2.85 2.96 14.04
N ALA A 51 3.72 3.68 14.73
CA ALA A 51 3.32 4.82 15.53
C ALA A 51 3.27 6.09 14.65
N GLU A 52 2.30 6.96 14.89
CA GLU A 52 2.18 8.21 14.11
C GLU A 52 3.39 9.12 14.30
N ALA A 53 3.99 9.14 15.48
CA ALA A 53 5.23 9.89 15.73
C ALA A 53 6.39 9.44 14.83
N ASP A 54 6.45 8.15 14.48
CA ASP A 54 7.47 7.61 13.57
C ASP A 54 7.18 8.02 12.12
N VAL A 55 5.90 8.01 11.73
CA VAL A 55 5.47 8.47 10.39
C VAL A 55 5.74 9.96 10.22
N ASP A 56 5.38 10.79 11.20
CA ASP A 56 5.61 12.23 11.21
C ASP A 56 7.10 12.57 11.16
N PHE A 57 7.92 11.80 11.88
CA PHE A 57 9.37 11.92 11.82
C PHE A 57 9.89 11.67 10.39
N ILE A 58 9.50 10.56 9.76
CA ILE A 58 9.91 10.25 8.38
C ILE A 58 9.46 11.35 7.42
N LEU A 59 8.21 11.82 7.53
CA LEU A 59 7.67 12.90 6.69
C LEU A 59 8.43 14.21 6.88
N LYS A 60 8.82 14.53 8.11
CA LYS A 60 9.61 15.73 8.41
C LYS A 60 10.99 15.67 7.75
N GLU A 61 11.67 14.54 7.83
CA GLU A 61 12.99 14.38 7.21
C GLU A 61 12.90 14.45 5.68
N ILE A 62 11.89 13.84 5.07
CA ILE A 62 11.64 13.91 3.62
C ILE A 62 11.54 15.36 3.12
N ARG A 63 10.83 16.22 3.85
CA ARG A 63 10.66 17.64 3.46
C ARG A 63 11.99 18.38 3.33
N GLY A 64 13.03 17.96 4.04
CA GLY A 64 14.36 18.56 3.91
C GLY A 64 15.03 18.29 2.57
N TYR A 65 14.60 17.24 1.85
CA TYR A 65 15.20 16.80 0.60
C TYR A 65 14.42 17.19 -0.66
N LEU A 66 13.18 17.64 -0.48
CA LEU A 66 12.31 18.05 -1.57
C LEU A 66 12.43 19.55 -1.81
N THR A 67 12.09 19.97 -3.02
CA THR A 67 12.03 21.38 -3.36
C THR A 67 10.90 22.04 -2.54
N PRO A 68 11.01 23.34 -2.16
CA PRO A 68 10.07 23.98 -1.25
C PRO A 68 8.60 24.04 -1.71
N ASP A 69 8.38 23.88 -3.01
CA ASP A 69 7.08 23.80 -3.67
C ASP A 69 6.42 22.41 -3.54
N ILE A 70 7.18 21.36 -3.21
CA ILE A 70 6.66 20.02 -2.99
C ILE A 70 6.47 19.78 -1.48
N SER A 71 5.21 19.62 -1.08
CA SER A 71 4.84 19.33 0.30
C SER A 71 4.29 17.92 0.43
N VAL A 72 5.06 17.04 1.05
CA VAL A 72 4.60 15.69 1.42
C VAL A 72 3.85 15.75 2.76
N ARG A 73 2.65 15.20 2.74
CA ARG A 73 1.66 15.20 3.82
C ARG A 73 1.38 13.77 4.27
N ARG A 74 0.75 13.63 5.44
CA ARG A 74 0.30 12.33 5.95
C ARG A 74 -0.66 11.59 5.01
N GLY A 75 -1.41 12.34 4.20
CA GLY A 75 -2.30 11.82 3.15
C GLY A 75 -1.58 11.10 2.02
N ASP A 76 -0.32 11.45 1.72
CA ASP A 76 0.47 10.82 0.65
C ASP A 76 1.02 9.43 1.05
N VAL A 77 0.88 9.08 2.33
CA VAL A 77 1.29 7.79 2.88
C VAL A 77 0.19 6.77 2.62
N MET A 78 0.42 5.90 1.63
CA MET A 78 -0.54 4.87 1.19
C MET A 78 -0.60 3.64 2.11
N SER A 79 0.50 3.38 2.83
CA SER A 79 0.65 2.32 3.82
C SER A 79 1.83 2.65 4.73
N ALA A 80 1.78 2.18 5.97
CA ALA A 80 2.86 2.26 6.94
C ALA A 80 2.88 0.98 7.77
N TRP A 81 4.04 0.46 8.11
CA TRP A 81 4.14 -0.78 8.89
C TRP A 81 5.31 -0.74 9.85
N ALA A 82 5.28 -1.63 10.83
CA ALA A 82 6.35 -1.80 11.80
C ALA A 82 6.79 -3.26 11.85
N GLY A 83 8.06 -3.47 12.18
CA GLY A 83 8.64 -4.78 12.43
C GLY A 83 9.45 -4.75 13.72
N LEU A 84 9.48 -5.87 14.43
CA LEU A 84 10.30 -6.02 15.62
C LEU A 84 11.68 -6.54 15.23
N ARG A 85 12.74 -5.82 15.60
CA ARG A 85 14.10 -6.30 15.43
C ARG A 85 14.51 -7.14 16.64
N PRO A 86 14.81 -8.45 16.48
CA PRO A 86 15.33 -9.24 17.59
C PRO A 86 16.76 -8.78 17.89
N LEU A 87 16.93 -8.17 19.06
CA LEU A 87 18.20 -7.66 19.54
C LEU A 87 18.75 -8.65 20.57
N VAL A 88 19.78 -9.41 20.19
CA VAL A 88 20.36 -10.43 21.07
C VAL A 88 21.28 -9.75 22.08
N ARG A 89 20.95 -9.89 23.36
CA ARG A 89 21.85 -9.52 24.46
C ARG A 89 22.75 -10.71 24.77
N ASP A 90 24.06 -10.49 24.70
CA ASP A 90 25.04 -11.48 25.14
C ASP A 90 24.91 -11.67 26.67
N PRO A 91 24.50 -12.86 27.17
CA PRO A 91 24.33 -13.09 28.60
C PRO A 91 25.66 -13.02 29.38
N SER A 92 26.80 -13.14 28.68
CA SER A 92 28.14 -13.12 29.27
C SER A 92 28.71 -11.70 29.42
N LYS A 93 28.12 -10.68 28.78
CA LYS A 93 28.58 -9.27 28.85
C LYS A 93 27.59 -8.41 29.63
N LYS A 94 28.10 -7.70 30.64
CA LYS A 94 27.32 -6.75 31.47
C LYS A 94 26.92 -5.48 30.71
N ASP A 95 27.63 -5.12 29.65
CA ASP A 95 27.46 -3.86 28.94
C ASP A 95 26.32 -3.92 27.91
N THR A 96 25.28 -3.12 28.12
CA THR A 96 24.02 -3.12 27.36
C THR A 96 24.10 -2.43 26.00
N ALA A 97 25.23 -1.79 25.66
CA ALA A 97 25.35 -0.90 24.52
C ALA A 97 25.93 -1.54 23.24
N SER A 98 26.48 -2.75 23.30
CA SER A 98 27.03 -3.46 22.13
C SER A 98 26.18 -4.67 21.75
N LEU A 99 24.94 -4.40 21.35
CA LEU A 99 24.09 -5.39 20.72
C LEU A 99 24.81 -5.97 19.49
N ALA A 100 25.09 -7.28 19.53
CA ALA A 100 25.79 -7.94 18.46
C ALA A 100 24.93 -7.88 17.18
N ARG A 101 25.48 -7.30 16.09
CA ARG A 101 24.84 -7.33 14.76
C ARG A 101 24.96 -8.70 14.07
N ASN A 102 25.62 -9.67 14.72
CA ASN A 102 25.88 -11.00 14.19
C ASN A 102 24.89 -12.00 14.81
N HIS A 103 24.64 -13.10 14.10
CA HIS A 103 23.88 -14.22 14.65
C HIS A 103 24.63 -14.85 15.83
N ILE A 104 23.89 -15.21 16.89
CA ILE A 104 24.42 -15.98 18.02
C ILE A 104 23.79 -17.37 17.95
N ILE A 105 24.62 -18.36 18.22
CA ILE A 105 24.22 -19.76 18.31
C ILE A 105 24.35 -20.19 19.76
N GLU A 106 23.23 -20.52 20.39
CA GLU A 106 23.18 -21.05 21.76
C GLU A 106 22.65 -22.49 21.75
N VAL A 107 23.27 -23.36 22.54
CA VAL A 107 22.83 -24.74 22.73
C VAL A 107 22.53 -24.94 24.21
N SER A 108 21.29 -25.24 24.53
CA SER A 108 20.88 -25.49 25.92
C SER A 108 21.47 -26.81 26.44
N PRO A 109 21.52 -27.02 27.77
CA PRO A 109 21.87 -28.31 28.36
C PRO A 109 20.97 -29.48 27.91
N SER A 110 19.74 -29.20 27.45
CA SER A 110 18.83 -30.19 26.92
C SER A 110 19.06 -30.51 25.43
N GLY A 111 20.04 -29.87 24.79
CA GLY A 111 20.32 -30.01 23.36
C GLY A 111 19.42 -29.14 22.46
N LEU A 112 18.67 -28.18 23.01
CA LEU A 112 17.91 -27.22 22.21
C LEU A 112 18.87 -26.24 21.56
N VAL A 113 18.79 -26.12 20.24
CA VAL A 113 19.64 -25.23 19.43
C VAL A 113 18.86 -23.97 19.07
N THR A 114 19.30 -22.81 19.57
CA THR A 114 18.66 -21.50 19.37
C THR A 114 19.56 -20.63 18.49
N ILE A 115 19.08 -20.23 17.31
CA ILE A 115 19.95 -19.75 16.23
C ILE A 115 19.24 -18.80 15.25
N ALA A 116 20.04 -17.98 14.53
CA ALA A 116 19.68 -17.38 13.23
C ALA A 116 20.24 -18.08 11.93
N GLU A 117 21.35 -18.86 11.89
CA GLU A 117 21.74 -19.81 10.80
C GLU A 117 22.44 -21.13 11.29
N THR A 118 21.98 -22.35 10.93
CA THR A 118 22.01 -23.53 11.84
C THR A 118 22.62 -24.87 11.37
N VAL A 119 22.59 -25.22 10.08
CA VAL A 119 22.57 -26.66 9.70
C VAL A 119 23.81 -27.42 10.17
N ASP A 120 25.00 -26.83 10.02
CA ASP A 120 26.26 -27.46 10.41
C ASP A 120 26.36 -27.70 11.93
N LYS A 121 25.81 -26.80 12.75
CA LYS A 121 25.81 -26.97 14.21
C LYS A 121 24.93 -28.13 14.64
N VAL A 122 23.79 -28.31 13.98
CA VAL A 122 22.88 -29.44 14.26
C VAL A 122 23.54 -30.77 13.87
N ILE A 123 24.27 -30.79 12.75
CA ILE A 123 25.06 -31.96 12.32
C ILE A 123 26.10 -32.32 13.37
N GLU A 124 26.89 -31.34 13.83
CA GLU A 124 27.94 -31.51 14.84
C GLU A 124 27.36 -32.05 16.16
N LEU A 125 26.33 -31.41 16.72
CA LEU A 125 25.77 -31.75 18.03
C LEU A 125 25.14 -33.15 18.09
N ASN A 126 24.53 -33.58 16.99
CA ASN A 126 23.82 -34.86 16.93
C ASN A 126 24.65 -35.95 16.25
N ASN A 127 25.93 -35.70 15.96
CA ASN A 127 26.83 -36.61 15.24
C ASN A 127 26.20 -37.16 13.95
N LEU A 128 25.46 -36.33 13.22
CA LEU A 128 24.81 -36.73 11.97
C LEU A 128 25.87 -36.97 10.90
N GLN A 129 25.67 -37.98 10.08
CA GLN A 129 26.58 -38.35 8.98
C GLN A 129 25.91 -37.98 7.65
N PRO A 130 26.13 -36.76 7.11
CA PRO A 130 25.52 -36.35 5.86
C PRO A 130 26.06 -37.20 4.70
N GLN A 131 25.16 -37.68 3.85
CA GLN A 131 25.52 -38.52 2.69
C GLN A 131 26.25 -37.74 1.59
N ARG A 132 26.16 -36.41 1.60
CA ARG A 132 26.74 -35.49 0.61
C ARG A 132 27.21 -34.22 1.29
N GLN A 133 28.17 -33.53 0.67
CA GLN A 133 28.55 -32.18 1.08
C GLN A 133 27.41 -31.18 0.84
N CYS A 134 27.46 -30.06 1.55
CA CYS A 134 26.52 -28.96 1.34
C CYS A 134 26.66 -28.42 -0.09
N VAL A 135 25.53 -28.29 -0.79
CA VAL A 135 25.46 -27.78 -2.17
C VAL A 135 24.54 -26.57 -2.30
N THR A 136 24.06 -26.01 -1.19
CA THR A 136 23.04 -24.95 -1.16
C THR A 136 23.45 -23.69 -1.91
N THR A 137 24.75 -23.36 -1.94
CA THR A 137 25.29 -22.24 -2.73
C THR A 137 24.96 -22.33 -4.23
N ASN A 138 24.82 -23.55 -4.76
CA ASN A 138 24.54 -23.81 -6.18
C ASN A 138 23.09 -24.25 -6.43
N ILE A 139 22.25 -24.29 -5.39
CA ILE A 139 20.82 -24.59 -5.56
C ILE A 139 20.11 -23.29 -5.93
N MET A 140 19.56 -23.23 -7.14
CA MET A 140 18.63 -22.16 -7.50
C MET A 140 17.35 -22.29 -6.70
N LEU A 141 16.87 -21.16 -6.18
CA LEU A 141 15.56 -21.09 -5.55
C LEU A 141 14.47 -21.30 -6.61
N GLU A 142 13.30 -21.75 -6.16
CA GLU A 142 12.14 -21.93 -7.04
C GLU A 142 11.78 -20.61 -7.74
N GLY A 143 11.45 -20.67 -9.04
CA GLY A 143 11.30 -19.50 -9.89
C GLY A 143 12.57 -19.13 -10.67
N GLY A 144 13.75 -19.58 -10.23
CA GLY A 144 15.03 -19.11 -10.77
C GLY A 144 15.68 -19.95 -11.87
N GLN A 145 15.17 -21.14 -12.20
CA GLN A 145 15.88 -22.08 -13.09
C GLN A 145 15.85 -21.67 -14.56
N GLU A 146 14.67 -21.30 -15.07
CA GLU A 146 14.49 -20.88 -16.47
C GLU A 146 14.16 -19.39 -16.60
N TYR A 147 14.47 -18.60 -15.57
CA TYR A 147 14.21 -17.17 -15.57
C TYR A 147 15.01 -16.44 -16.67
N ASP A 148 14.34 -15.54 -17.37
CA ASP A 148 14.92 -14.65 -18.36
C ASP A 148 14.24 -13.27 -18.29
N ASN A 149 15.01 -12.20 -18.47
CA ASN A 149 14.50 -10.83 -18.36
C ASN A 149 13.45 -10.48 -19.44
N LEU A 150 13.38 -11.23 -20.55
CA LEU A 150 12.40 -11.06 -21.62
C LEU A 150 11.24 -12.05 -21.51
N MET A 151 11.15 -12.83 -20.43
CA MET A 151 10.06 -13.80 -20.22
C MET A 151 8.67 -13.16 -20.28
N TYR A 152 8.53 -11.89 -19.88
CA TYR A 152 7.27 -11.15 -19.99
C TYR A 152 6.76 -11.06 -21.44
N ILE A 153 7.64 -11.07 -22.44
CA ILE A 153 7.25 -11.05 -23.86
C ILE A 153 6.49 -12.33 -24.21
N ARG A 154 6.96 -13.49 -23.74
CA ARG A 154 6.27 -14.77 -23.92
C ARG A 154 4.92 -14.77 -23.23
N LEU A 155 4.83 -14.22 -22.02
CA LEU A 155 3.56 -14.09 -21.30
C LEU A 155 2.54 -13.24 -22.07
N VAL A 156 2.98 -12.14 -22.69
CA VAL A 156 2.10 -11.32 -23.55
C VAL A 156 1.71 -12.08 -24.83
N GLN A 157 2.66 -12.69 -25.52
CA GLN A 157 2.43 -13.33 -26.82
C GLN A 157 1.63 -14.63 -26.73
N ASP A 158 1.96 -15.49 -25.78
CA ASP A 158 1.40 -16.85 -25.69
C ASP A 158 0.05 -16.86 -24.96
N PHE A 159 -0.13 -15.96 -23.97
CA PHE A 159 -1.35 -15.91 -23.16
C PHE A 159 -2.25 -14.71 -23.46
N GLY A 160 -1.72 -13.65 -24.08
CA GLY A 160 -2.46 -12.41 -24.27
C GLY A 160 -2.65 -11.62 -22.97
N LEU A 161 -1.69 -11.72 -22.04
CA LEU A 161 -1.66 -10.92 -20.81
C LEU A 161 -1.34 -9.45 -21.11
N ASP A 162 -1.83 -8.56 -20.25
CA ASP A 162 -1.42 -7.17 -20.24
C ASP A 162 0.09 -7.02 -19.95
N LEU A 163 0.73 -5.99 -20.51
CA LEU A 163 2.18 -5.82 -20.44
C LEU A 163 2.68 -5.63 -19.00
N GLU A 164 1.96 -4.85 -18.19
CA GLU A 164 2.34 -4.58 -16.81
C GLU A 164 2.18 -5.83 -15.96
N VAL A 165 1.07 -6.55 -16.12
CA VAL A 165 0.83 -7.85 -15.47
C VAL A 165 1.91 -8.87 -15.86
N ALA A 166 2.27 -8.96 -17.13
CA ALA A 166 3.30 -9.88 -17.61
C ALA A 166 4.67 -9.59 -16.99
N LYS A 167 5.06 -8.30 -16.90
CA LYS A 167 6.30 -7.89 -16.23
C LYS A 167 6.29 -8.23 -14.74
N HIS A 168 5.17 -7.93 -14.07
CA HIS A 168 4.97 -8.27 -12.66
C HIS A 168 5.13 -9.77 -12.41
N LEU A 169 4.41 -10.61 -13.17
CA LEU A 169 4.47 -12.06 -13.02
C LEU A 169 5.88 -12.60 -13.27
N ALA A 170 6.55 -12.16 -14.33
CA ALA A 170 7.92 -12.57 -14.63
C ALA A 170 8.90 -12.20 -13.51
N SER A 171 8.78 -10.98 -12.95
CA SER A 171 9.65 -10.51 -11.87
C SER A 171 9.39 -11.18 -10.51
N THR A 172 8.15 -11.62 -10.26
CA THR A 172 7.72 -12.16 -8.97
C THR A 172 7.86 -13.68 -8.91
N TYR A 173 7.41 -14.38 -9.97
CA TYR A 173 7.33 -15.84 -10.02
C TYR A 173 8.44 -16.47 -10.85
N GLY A 174 9.21 -15.66 -11.58
CA GLY A 174 10.26 -16.14 -12.47
C GLY A 174 9.72 -17.17 -13.47
N ASP A 175 10.38 -18.31 -13.57
CA ASP A 175 9.96 -19.42 -14.45
C ASP A 175 8.56 -20.01 -14.13
N LYS A 176 8.03 -19.76 -12.93
CA LYS A 176 6.66 -20.13 -12.55
C LYS A 176 5.60 -19.17 -13.06
N ALA A 177 5.97 -18.04 -13.66
CA ALA A 177 5.01 -17.07 -14.19
C ALA A 177 4.07 -17.69 -15.24
N CYS A 178 4.57 -18.63 -16.07
CA CYS A 178 3.75 -19.37 -17.02
C CYS A 178 2.72 -20.27 -16.32
N ASP A 179 3.06 -20.87 -15.17
CA ASP A 179 2.14 -21.69 -14.39
C ASP A 179 1.01 -20.84 -13.82
N VAL A 180 1.32 -19.63 -13.34
CA VAL A 180 0.33 -18.63 -12.90
C VAL A 180 -0.55 -18.21 -14.08
N ALA A 181 0.04 -17.88 -15.23
CA ALA A 181 -0.69 -17.44 -16.42
C ALA A 181 -1.67 -18.50 -16.94
N ARG A 182 -1.34 -19.79 -16.83
CA ARG A 182 -2.27 -20.89 -17.20
C ARG A 182 -3.53 -20.94 -16.32
N LEU A 183 -3.49 -20.39 -15.11
CA LEU A 183 -4.65 -20.28 -14.22
C LEU A 183 -5.51 -19.05 -14.51
N ALA A 184 -5.03 -18.14 -15.36
CA ALA A 184 -5.72 -16.89 -15.65
C ALA A 184 -7.00 -17.12 -16.46
N ARG A 185 -8.10 -16.54 -15.96
CA ARG A 185 -9.41 -16.58 -16.63
C ARG A 185 -9.47 -15.54 -17.75
N LEU A 186 -10.29 -15.83 -18.77
CA LEU A 186 -10.62 -14.90 -19.84
C LEU A 186 -11.26 -13.63 -19.28
N THR A 187 -10.81 -12.47 -19.75
CA THR A 187 -11.37 -11.16 -19.33
C THR A 187 -12.69 -10.86 -20.03
N GLY A 188 -12.93 -11.45 -21.22
CA GLY A 188 -14.03 -11.10 -22.10
C GLY A 188 -13.76 -9.86 -22.98
N ARG A 189 -12.54 -9.30 -22.91
CA ARG A 189 -12.08 -8.19 -23.76
C ARG A 189 -11.24 -8.73 -24.92
N ARG A 190 -11.08 -7.91 -25.97
CA ARG A 190 -10.14 -8.21 -27.07
C ARG A 190 -8.68 -8.24 -26.58
N TYR A 191 -8.36 -7.35 -25.65
CA TYR A 191 -7.08 -7.30 -24.96
C TYR A 191 -7.25 -6.59 -23.60
N PRO A 192 -6.56 -7.01 -22.53
CA PRO A 192 -5.86 -8.31 -22.42
C PRO A 192 -6.85 -9.48 -22.52
N VAL A 193 -6.43 -10.60 -23.10
CA VAL A 193 -7.27 -11.79 -23.36
C VAL A 193 -7.58 -12.52 -22.05
N VAL A 194 -6.56 -12.71 -21.21
CA VAL A 194 -6.65 -13.32 -19.88
C VAL A 194 -6.08 -12.37 -18.82
N GLY A 195 -6.27 -12.72 -17.54
CA GLY A 195 -5.68 -11.98 -16.43
C GLY A 195 -6.59 -10.88 -15.91
N ARG A 196 -7.72 -11.28 -15.31
CA ARG A 196 -8.59 -10.35 -14.59
C ARG A 196 -7.84 -9.81 -13.38
N ARG A 197 -7.60 -8.49 -13.34
CA ARG A 197 -6.98 -7.81 -12.20
C ARG A 197 -7.89 -7.86 -10.97
N LEU A 198 -7.26 -7.91 -9.79
CA LEU A 198 -7.94 -7.82 -8.49
C LEU A 198 -8.31 -6.37 -8.15
N HIS A 199 -7.47 -5.43 -8.58
CA HIS A 199 -7.69 -3.98 -8.51
C HIS A 199 -7.16 -3.36 -9.81
N GLN A 200 -7.81 -2.33 -10.36
CA GLN A 200 -7.48 -1.84 -11.69
C GLN A 200 -6.07 -1.26 -11.79
N GLU A 201 -5.66 -0.50 -10.76
CA GLU A 201 -4.36 0.17 -10.70
C GLU A 201 -3.16 -0.73 -10.42
N PHE A 202 -3.37 -1.97 -9.97
CA PHE A 202 -2.27 -2.87 -9.60
C PHE A 202 -2.20 -4.08 -10.52
N PRO A 203 -1.00 -4.58 -10.85
CA PRO A 203 -0.82 -5.68 -11.80
C PRO A 203 -1.15 -7.06 -11.21
N TYR A 204 -1.83 -7.12 -10.05
CA TYR A 204 -2.20 -8.38 -9.39
C TYR A 204 -3.48 -8.96 -9.99
N ILE A 205 -3.49 -10.25 -10.33
CA ILE A 205 -4.62 -10.92 -11.00
C ILE A 205 -5.26 -12.03 -10.16
N GLU A 206 -6.51 -12.39 -10.48
CA GLU A 206 -7.25 -13.48 -9.81
C GLU A 206 -6.47 -14.80 -9.78
N ALA A 207 -5.65 -15.06 -10.80
CA ALA A 207 -4.84 -16.28 -10.94
C ALA A 207 -3.79 -16.42 -9.83
N GLU A 208 -3.21 -15.31 -9.38
CA GLU A 208 -2.22 -15.30 -8.30
C GLU A 208 -2.82 -15.76 -6.98
N VAL A 209 -4.11 -15.49 -6.72
CA VAL A 209 -4.79 -15.97 -5.51
C VAL A 209 -4.82 -17.50 -5.50
N ILE A 210 -5.15 -18.10 -6.64
CA ILE A 210 -5.23 -19.55 -6.81
C ILE A 210 -3.83 -20.16 -6.68
N TYR A 211 -2.84 -19.54 -7.33
CA TYR A 211 -1.46 -20.00 -7.27
C TYR A 211 -0.88 -19.88 -5.86
N ALA A 212 -1.12 -18.78 -5.17
CA ALA A 212 -0.67 -18.54 -3.80
C ALA A 212 -1.18 -19.60 -2.82
N VAL A 213 -2.40 -20.10 -2.99
CA VAL A 213 -2.93 -21.21 -2.18
C VAL A 213 -2.11 -22.49 -2.39
N ARG A 214 -1.61 -22.74 -3.60
CA ARG A 214 -0.68 -23.86 -3.88
C ARG A 214 0.67 -23.65 -3.21
N GLU A 215 1.09 -22.40 -3.07
CA GLU A 215 2.25 -21.97 -2.29
C GLU A 215 1.94 -21.83 -0.78
N TYR A 216 0.96 -22.58 -0.27
CA TYR A 216 0.60 -22.65 1.15
C TYR A 216 0.13 -21.31 1.76
N ALA A 217 -0.46 -20.40 0.98
CA ALA A 217 -1.22 -19.29 1.52
C ALA A 217 -2.52 -19.82 2.13
N CYS A 218 -2.66 -19.68 3.46
CA CYS A 218 -3.78 -20.25 4.23
C CYS A 218 -4.72 -19.18 4.76
N THR A 219 -4.36 -17.90 4.68
CA THR A 219 -5.13 -16.77 5.19
C THR A 219 -5.18 -15.64 4.17
N ALA A 220 -6.19 -14.79 4.24
CA ALA A 220 -6.28 -13.61 3.38
C ALA A 220 -5.06 -12.68 3.56
N VAL A 221 -4.52 -12.59 4.79
CA VAL A 221 -3.30 -11.84 5.11
C VAL A 221 -2.07 -12.44 4.41
N ASP A 222 -1.96 -13.77 4.28
CA ASP A 222 -0.86 -14.38 3.51
C ASP A 222 -0.82 -13.85 2.08
N PHE A 223 -1.99 -13.70 1.47
CA PHE A 223 -2.07 -13.22 0.10
C PHE A 223 -1.77 -11.72 -0.03
N ILE A 224 -2.48 -10.85 0.69
CA ILE A 224 -2.36 -9.38 0.50
C ILE A 224 -1.03 -8.79 0.99
N SER A 225 -0.29 -9.51 1.82
CA SER A 225 0.97 -9.05 2.41
C SER A 225 2.21 -9.86 1.97
N ARG A 226 2.14 -11.20 2.00
CA ARG A 226 3.33 -12.06 1.81
C ARG A 226 3.49 -12.57 0.39
N ARG A 227 2.40 -12.91 -0.29
CA ARG A 227 2.42 -13.40 -1.69
C ARG A 227 2.33 -12.25 -2.68
N THR A 228 1.47 -11.28 -2.39
CA THR A 228 1.46 -9.97 -3.05
C THR A 228 1.81 -8.90 -2.04
N ARG A 229 2.23 -7.73 -2.51
CA ARG A 229 2.65 -6.62 -1.63
C ARG A 229 1.56 -5.55 -1.55
N LEU A 230 0.35 -5.88 -1.97
CA LEU A 230 -0.75 -4.92 -2.13
C LEU A 230 -1.01 -4.11 -0.86
N ALA A 231 -1.07 -4.76 0.31
CA ALA A 231 -1.28 -4.06 1.58
C ALA A 231 -0.11 -3.15 2.01
N PHE A 232 1.10 -3.42 1.54
CA PHE A 232 2.28 -2.58 1.76
C PHE A 232 2.37 -1.42 0.76
N LEU A 233 1.77 -1.57 -0.42
CA LEU A 233 1.77 -0.51 -1.44
C LEU A 233 0.60 0.46 -1.25
N ASN A 234 -0.61 -0.05 -1.05
CA ASN A 234 -1.82 0.75 -0.89
C ASN A 234 -2.88 0.01 -0.06
N THR A 235 -3.18 0.56 1.12
CA THR A 235 -4.18 0.00 2.04
C THR A 235 -5.62 0.09 1.55
N TYR A 236 -5.95 1.05 0.69
CA TYR A 236 -7.30 1.21 0.11
C TYR A 236 -7.54 0.18 -0.98
N ALA A 237 -6.63 0.10 -1.95
CA ALA A 237 -6.69 -0.93 -2.99
C ALA A 237 -6.67 -2.36 -2.40
N ALA A 238 -5.95 -2.58 -1.30
CA ALA A 238 -5.98 -3.84 -0.57
C ALA A 238 -7.36 -4.16 0.03
N GLU A 239 -8.03 -3.16 0.62
CA GLU A 239 -9.36 -3.32 1.20
C GLU A 239 -10.43 -3.53 0.12
N GLU A 240 -10.37 -2.80 -0.98
CA GLU A 240 -11.30 -2.93 -2.11
C GLU A 240 -11.17 -4.29 -2.81
N ALA A 241 -9.94 -4.79 -2.99
CA ALA A 241 -9.70 -6.10 -3.56
C ALA A 241 -10.09 -7.26 -2.61
N LEU A 242 -10.18 -6.99 -1.31
CA LEU A 242 -10.29 -8.01 -0.26
C LEU A 242 -11.51 -8.95 -0.41
N PRO A 243 -12.75 -8.46 -0.66
CA PRO A 243 -13.91 -9.34 -0.82
C PRO A 243 -13.72 -10.36 -1.95
N LYS A 244 -13.13 -9.91 -3.06
CA LYS A 244 -12.86 -10.75 -4.23
C LYS A 244 -11.79 -11.80 -3.94
N ILE A 245 -10.72 -11.41 -3.24
CA ILE A 245 -9.65 -12.32 -2.81
C ILE A 245 -10.23 -13.40 -1.89
N ILE A 246 -11.03 -13.01 -0.89
CA ILE A 246 -11.63 -13.93 0.06
C ILE A 246 -12.60 -14.88 -0.63
N ASP A 247 -13.37 -14.43 -1.61
CA ASP A 247 -14.24 -15.31 -2.40
C ASP A 247 -13.47 -16.37 -3.19
N LEU A 248 -12.32 -15.99 -3.75
CA LEU A 248 -11.45 -16.92 -4.47
C LEU A 248 -10.80 -17.92 -3.50
N MET A 249 -10.23 -17.44 -2.39
CA MET A 249 -9.63 -18.31 -1.37
C MET A 249 -10.66 -19.24 -0.73
N THR A 250 -11.88 -18.76 -0.48
CA THR A 250 -12.99 -19.58 0.04
C THR A 250 -13.27 -20.78 -0.87
N LYS A 251 -13.22 -20.58 -2.19
CA LYS A 251 -13.44 -21.66 -3.17
C LYS A 251 -12.28 -22.65 -3.18
N GLU A 252 -11.05 -22.17 -3.20
CA GLU A 252 -9.85 -23.02 -3.25
C GLU A 252 -9.62 -23.81 -1.95
N LEU A 253 -9.77 -23.15 -0.80
CA LEU A 253 -9.55 -23.74 0.54
C LEU A 253 -10.82 -24.36 1.15
N LYS A 254 -11.96 -24.23 0.47
CA LYS A 254 -13.27 -24.74 0.92
C LYS A 254 -13.69 -24.21 2.30
N TRP A 255 -13.49 -22.92 2.54
CA TRP A 255 -13.90 -22.29 3.80
C TRP A 255 -15.41 -22.30 3.98
N ASN A 256 -15.86 -22.51 5.22
CA ASN A 256 -17.26 -22.31 5.60
C ASN A 256 -17.54 -20.81 5.86
N CYS A 257 -18.82 -20.45 6.04
CA CYS A 257 -19.20 -19.05 6.28
C CYS A 257 -18.51 -18.43 7.50
N LYS A 258 -18.29 -19.21 8.57
CA LYS A 258 -17.62 -18.74 9.79
C LYS A 258 -16.16 -18.38 9.52
N GLU A 259 -15.44 -19.24 8.81
CA GLU A 259 -14.04 -18.99 8.46
C GLU A 259 -13.92 -17.83 7.47
N LYS A 260 -14.82 -17.75 6.47
CA LYS A 260 -14.87 -16.62 5.54
C LYS A 260 -15.03 -15.28 6.28
N MET A 261 -15.97 -15.20 7.24
CA MET A 261 -16.15 -14.00 8.07
C MET A 261 -14.94 -13.70 8.95
N LYS A 262 -14.32 -14.73 9.54
CA LYS A 262 -13.10 -14.58 10.33
C LYS A 262 -11.96 -13.97 9.49
N GLN A 263 -11.72 -14.51 8.30
CA GLN A 263 -10.69 -14.03 7.37
C GLN A 263 -10.93 -12.59 6.93
N GLN A 264 -12.20 -12.21 6.70
CA GLN A 264 -12.57 -10.82 6.42
C GLN A 264 -12.18 -9.90 7.57
N THR A 265 -12.60 -10.24 8.79
CA THR A 265 -12.33 -9.41 9.98
C THR A 265 -10.83 -9.30 10.27
N GLU A 266 -10.09 -10.41 10.24
CA GLU A 266 -8.66 -10.42 10.53
C GLU A 266 -7.84 -9.65 9.48
N ALA A 267 -8.20 -9.76 8.19
CA ALA A 267 -7.53 -9.01 7.13
C ALA A 267 -7.84 -7.51 7.19
N LEU A 268 -9.07 -7.11 7.51
CA LEU A 268 -9.42 -5.71 7.75
C LEU A 268 -8.70 -5.17 8.99
N GLU A 269 -8.58 -5.93 10.07
CA GLU A 269 -7.81 -5.53 11.25
C GLU A 269 -6.34 -5.32 10.91
N PHE A 270 -5.74 -6.23 10.12
CA PHE A 270 -4.38 -6.12 9.63
C PHE A 270 -4.16 -4.84 8.80
N ILE A 271 -5.03 -4.57 7.82
CA ILE A 271 -4.95 -3.36 6.97
C ILE A 271 -5.10 -2.09 7.84
N ASN A 272 -6.06 -2.08 8.76
CA ASN A 272 -6.37 -0.90 9.56
C ASN A 272 -5.29 -0.56 10.59
N GLN A 273 -4.78 -1.57 11.30
CA GLN A 273 -3.86 -1.36 12.42
C GLN A 273 -2.40 -1.55 11.98
N GLN A 274 -2.08 -2.72 11.44
CA GLN A 274 -0.68 -3.09 11.16
C GLN A 274 -0.12 -2.39 9.93
N MET A 275 -0.98 -2.09 8.94
CA MET A 275 -0.62 -1.33 7.71
C MET A 275 -0.97 0.18 7.79
N GLY A 276 -1.43 0.68 8.95
CA GLY A 276 -1.53 2.10 9.24
C GLY A 276 -2.69 2.87 8.57
N LYS A 277 -3.70 2.19 8.00
CA LYS A 277 -4.85 2.85 7.35
C LYS A 277 -5.70 3.66 8.34
N GLN A 278 -5.98 3.13 9.52
CA GLN A 278 -6.82 3.83 10.50
C GLN A 278 -6.17 5.12 10.98
N ALA A 279 -4.86 5.10 11.17
CA ALA A 279 -4.12 6.24 11.67
C ALA A 279 -4.09 7.38 10.62
N ARG A 280 -4.04 7.02 9.33
CA ARG A 280 -4.28 7.97 8.23
C ARG A 280 -5.68 8.58 8.28
N LYS A 281 -6.73 7.77 8.47
CA LYS A 281 -8.12 8.25 8.56
C LYS A 281 -8.30 9.21 9.75
N LYS A 282 -7.68 8.92 10.90
CA LYS A 282 -7.70 9.80 12.08
C LYS A 282 -6.95 11.11 11.84
N ALA A 283 -5.71 11.05 11.33
CA ALA A 283 -4.93 12.23 11.01
C ALA A 283 -5.67 13.14 10.01
N TYR A 284 -6.42 12.55 9.08
CA TYR A 284 -7.26 13.29 8.15
C TYR A 284 -8.43 14.00 8.84
N GLN A 285 -9.18 13.27 9.68
CA GLN A 285 -10.28 13.84 10.46
C GLN A 285 -9.82 14.92 11.45
N GLU A 286 -8.60 14.81 11.99
CA GLU A 286 -8.00 15.78 12.90
C GLU A 286 -7.42 17.00 12.19
N ALA A 287 -6.84 16.84 10.99
CA ALA A 287 -6.30 17.93 10.19
C ALA A 287 -7.37 18.82 9.56
N ALA A 288 -8.57 18.28 9.32
CA ALA A 288 -9.71 19.00 8.75
C ALA A 288 -11.02 18.58 9.44
N PRO A 289 -11.24 18.94 10.72
CA PRO A 289 -12.48 18.60 11.41
C PRO A 289 -13.69 19.15 10.65
N LEU A 290 -14.60 18.26 10.29
CA LEU A 290 -15.85 18.58 9.60
C LEU A 290 -16.73 19.45 10.51
N ASN A 291 -16.58 20.77 10.39
CA ASN A 291 -17.38 21.76 11.09
C ASN A 291 -18.58 22.19 10.25
N LEU A 292 -19.22 21.19 9.64
CA LEU A 292 -20.42 21.37 8.81
C LEU A 292 -21.67 21.13 9.64
N THR A 293 -22.64 22.04 9.54
CA THR A 293 -24.00 21.82 10.06
C THR A 293 -24.69 20.70 9.27
N ASP A 294 -25.76 20.12 9.82
CA ASP A 294 -26.50 19.06 9.12
C ASP A 294 -27.14 19.57 7.80
N GLU A 295 -27.45 20.86 7.75
CA GLU A 295 -27.94 21.55 6.55
C GLU A 295 -26.84 21.66 5.48
N GLU A 296 -25.63 22.01 5.89
CA GLU A 296 -24.44 22.09 5.03
C GLU A 296 -24.03 20.70 4.50
N LYS A 297 -24.06 19.67 5.35
CA LYS A 297 -23.83 18.27 4.93
C LYS A 297 -24.87 17.81 3.92
N SER A 298 -26.14 18.17 4.14
CA SER A 298 -27.23 17.85 3.20
C SER A 298 -27.08 18.57 1.85
N ALA A 299 -26.56 19.79 1.85
CA ALA A 299 -26.26 20.54 0.63
C ALA A 299 -25.06 19.93 -0.12
N ALA A 300 -24.01 19.54 0.61
CA ALA A 300 -22.86 18.84 0.05
C ALA A 300 -23.26 17.49 -0.58
N MET A 301 -24.07 16.70 0.12
CA MET A 301 -24.61 15.43 -0.40
C MET A 301 -25.37 15.63 -1.72
N LYS A 302 -26.18 16.68 -1.82
CA LYS A 302 -26.91 17.02 -3.06
C LYS A 302 -25.96 17.41 -4.19
N CYS A 303 -24.92 18.18 -3.91
CA CYS A 303 -23.91 18.52 -4.92
C CYS A 303 -23.18 17.27 -5.39
N PHE A 304 -22.77 16.39 -4.47
CA PHE A 304 -22.10 15.14 -4.81
C PHE A 304 -22.94 14.29 -5.77
N VAL A 305 -24.21 14.06 -5.44
CA VAL A 305 -25.14 13.28 -6.29
C VAL A 305 -25.39 13.94 -7.64
N MET A 306 -25.26 15.27 -7.74
CA MET A 306 -25.42 15.99 -9.00
C MET A 306 -24.21 15.81 -9.93
N VAL A 307 -23.01 15.68 -9.36
CA VAL A 307 -21.76 15.48 -10.09
C VAL A 307 -21.52 14.01 -10.40
N ASP A 308 -21.87 13.07 -9.50
CA ASP A 308 -21.84 11.62 -9.71
C ASP A 308 -22.93 11.18 -10.71
N LYS A 309 -22.63 11.32 -12.01
CA LYS A 309 -23.58 11.08 -13.11
C LYS A 309 -23.82 9.60 -13.38
N ASP A 310 -22.83 8.75 -13.12
CA ASP A 310 -22.97 7.32 -13.30
C ASP A 310 -23.55 6.60 -12.06
N CYS A 311 -23.75 7.35 -10.97
CA CYS A 311 -24.35 6.90 -9.71
C CYS A 311 -23.57 5.73 -9.09
N ASN A 312 -22.26 5.71 -9.30
CA ASN A 312 -21.40 4.65 -8.81
C ASN A 312 -20.97 4.88 -7.34
N GLY A 313 -21.24 6.07 -6.77
CA GLY A 313 -20.89 6.44 -5.40
C GLY A 313 -19.54 7.13 -5.26
N GLY A 314 -18.86 7.43 -6.37
CA GLY A 314 -17.60 8.16 -6.48
C GLY A 314 -17.65 9.13 -7.68
N ILE A 315 -16.92 10.23 -7.63
CA ILE A 315 -16.84 11.17 -8.77
C ILE A 315 -15.57 10.87 -9.56
N SER A 316 -15.70 10.35 -10.78
CA SER A 316 -14.57 10.10 -11.67
C SER A 316 -14.19 11.32 -12.53
N VAL A 317 -13.03 11.25 -13.21
CA VAL A 317 -12.63 12.27 -14.22
C VAL A 317 -13.69 12.42 -15.33
N ASN A 318 -14.36 11.33 -15.71
CA ASN A 318 -15.41 11.37 -16.73
C ASN A 318 -16.68 12.07 -16.23
N ASP A 319 -17.00 11.93 -14.94
CA ASP A 319 -18.13 12.61 -14.32
C ASP A 319 -17.88 14.11 -14.23
N LEU A 320 -16.66 14.51 -13.82
CA LEU A 320 -16.22 15.89 -13.86
C LEU A 320 -16.30 16.46 -15.27
N ARG A 321 -15.78 15.75 -16.29
CA ARG A 321 -15.86 16.18 -17.69
C ARG A 321 -17.30 16.45 -18.13
N ARG A 322 -18.20 15.49 -17.89
CA ARG A 322 -19.62 15.63 -18.25
C ARG A 322 -20.28 16.79 -17.53
N TYR A 323 -19.96 16.97 -16.25
CA TYR A 323 -20.48 18.05 -15.43
C TYR A 323 -20.07 19.44 -15.98
N PHE A 324 -18.80 19.61 -16.38
CA PHE A 324 -18.32 20.87 -16.96
C PHE A 324 -18.88 21.13 -18.37
N GLU A 325 -18.99 20.10 -19.20
CA GLU A 325 -19.62 20.20 -20.54
C GLU A 325 -21.08 20.64 -20.45
N GLU A 326 -21.86 20.12 -19.48
CA GLU A 326 -23.25 20.51 -19.24
C GLU A 326 -23.38 21.94 -18.68
N SER A 327 -22.40 22.37 -17.88
CA SER A 327 -22.35 23.74 -17.31
C SER A 327 -21.88 24.79 -18.34
N GLY A 328 -21.48 24.37 -19.53
CA GLY A 328 -21.03 25.25 -20.62
C GLY A 328 -19.59 25.74 -20.47
N GLU A 329 -18.80 25.13 -19.58
CA GLU A 329 -17.39 25.45 -19.37
C GLU A 329 -16.50 24.40 -20.04
N GLN A 330 -15.50 24.84 -20.78
CA GLN A 330 -14.45 23.94 -21.28
C GLN A 330 -13.25 23.98 -20.35
N VAL A 331 -13.00 22.83 -19.71
CA VAL A 331 -11.86 22.61 -18.83
C VAL A 331 -10.93 21.62 -19.51
N ASP A 332 -9.63 21.94 -19.52
CA ASP A 332 -8.61 21.08 -20.12
C ASP A 332 -8.45 19.77 -19.33
N GLU A 333 -8.07 18.69 -20.00
CA GLU A 333 -7.95 17.37 -19.37
C GLU A 333 -6.88 17.36 -18.26
N GLU A 334 -5.76 18.06 -18.47
CA GLU A 334 -4.72 18.20 -17.45
C GLU A 334 -5.26 18.86 -16.17
N VAL A 335 -6.16 19.83 -16.32
CA VAL A 335 -6.79 20.49 -15.18
C VAL A 335 -7.73 19.52 -14.47
N LEU A 336 -8.58 18.78 -15.19
CA LEU A 336 -9.48 17.78 -14.59
C LEU A 336 -8.71 16.71 -13.80
N HIS A 337 -7.57 16.27 -14.33
CA HIS A 337 -6.68 15.34 -13.63
C HIS A 337 -6.04 15.97 -12.40
N GLN A 338 -5.61 17.24 -12.46
CA GLN A 338 -5.15 17.98 -11.28
C GLN A 338 -6.26 18.15 -10.24
N LEU A 339 -7.50 18.44 -10.66
CA LEU A 339 -8.66 18.54 -9.75
C LEU A 339 -8.84 17.20 -9.04
N LEU A 340 -8.92 16.10 -9.78
CA LEU A 340 -9.07 14.79 -9.19
C LEU A 340 -7.87 14.48 -8.28
N ASP A 341 -6.64 14.76 -8.69
CA ASP A 341 -5.46 14.48 -7.87
C ASP A 341 -5.37 15.32 -6.58
N GLU A 342 -5.96 16.50 -6.53
CA GLU A 342 -5.99 17.27 -5.29
C GLU A 342 -7.03 16.74 -4.29
N VAL A 343 -8.08 16.12 -4.80
CA VAL A 343 -9.28 15.74 -4.05
C VAL A 343 -9.36 14.25 -3.72
N ASP A 344 -8.98 13.41 -4.66
CA ASP A 344 -8.84 11.96 -4.51
C ASP A 344 -7.61 11.71 -3.63
N LEU A 345 -7.87 11.58 -2.34
CA LEU A 345 -6.83 11.43 -1.34
C LEU A 345 -6.42 9.98 -1.27
N ASN A 346 -7.38 9.06 -1.27
CA ASN A 346 -7.13 7.63 -1.24
C ASN A 346 -6.53 7.08 -2.55
N LYS A 347 -6.43 7.93 -3.58
CA LYS A 347 -5.84 7.70 -4.89
C LYS A 347 -6.47 6.50 -5.58
N ASN A 348 -7.77 6.29 -5.43
CA ASN A 348 -8.51 5.22 -6.09
C ASN A 348 -9.02 5.61 -7.50
N GLY A 349 -8.78 6.85 -7.92
CA GLY A 349 -9.20 7.40 -9.21
C GLY A 349 -10.58 8.05 -9.19
N GLU A 350 -11.23 8.12 -8.02
CA GLU A 350 -12.58 8.63 -7.80
C GLU A 350 -12.62 9.47 -6.51
N ILE A 351 -13.50 10.47 -6.44
CA ILE A 351 -13.70 11.25 -5.22
C ILE A 351 -14.84 10.61 -4.43
N GLU A 352 -14.54 10.07 -3.25
CA GLU A 352 -15.56 9.50 -2.37
C GLU A 352 -16.33 10.61 -1.60
N MET A 353 -17.53 10.28 -1.09
CA MET A 353 -18.34 11.24 -0.30
C MET A 353 -17.57 11.84 0.88
N ASP A 354 -16.82 11.03 1.62
CA ASP A 354 -16.06 11.49 2.78
C ASP A 354 -14.99 12.52 2.37
N GLU A 355 -14.37 12.34 1.19
CA GLU A 355 -13.39 13.26 0.61
C GLU A 355 -14.05 14.55 0.12
N PHE A 356 -15.19 14.42 -0.58
CA PHE A 356 -15.98 15.55 -1.05
C PHE A 356 -16.48 16.45 0.10
N LEU A 357 -16.93 15.86 1.20
CA LEU A 357 -17.39 16.61 2.39
C LEU A 357 -16.28 17.45 3.01
N HIS A 358 -15.03 16.98 2.97
CA HIS A 358 -13.90 17.72 3.52
C HIS A 358 -13.53 18.92 2.65
N ILE A 359 -13.66 18.79 1.33
CA ILE A 359 -13.52 19.94 0.43
C ILE A 359 -14.62 20.94 0.67
N TYR A 360 -15.86 20.46 0.76
CA TYR A 360 -17.00 21.30 1.06
C TYR A 360 -16.80 22.08 2.37
N ASN A 361 -16.24 21.43 3.40
CA ASN A 361 -15.84 22.06 4.66
C ASN A 361 -14.73 23.11 4.49
N GLY A 362 -13.70 22.84 3.68
CA GLY A 362 -12.64 23.79 3.36
C GLY A 362 -13.14 25.02 2.57
N ILE A 363 -14.14 24.83 1.71
CA ILE A 363 -14.80 25.88 0.93
C ILE A 363 -15.59 26.82 1.83
N ILE A 364 -16.41 26.27 2.73
CA ILE A 364 -17.22 27.03 3.69
C ILE A 364 -16.36 27.70 4.76
N GLY A 365 -15.31 27.03 5.23
CA GLY A 365 -14.40 27.53 6.25
C GLY A 365 -13.46 28.64 5.79
N GLY A 366 -13.47 29.02 4.51
CA GLY A 366 -12.62 30.10 3.97
C GLY A 366 -11.12 29.78 3.90
N LEU A 367 -10.71 28.55 4.23
CA LEU A 367 -9.31 28.10 4.27
C LEU A 367 -8.70 27.88 2.88
N VAL A 368 -9.52 27.79 1.84
CA VAL A 368 -9.08 27.54 0.46
C VAL A 368 -9.44 28.76 -0.41
N GLY A 369 -8.56 29.76 -0.41
CA GLY A 369 -8.79 31.05 -1.10
C GLY A 369 -8.42 31.08 -2.59
N HIS A 370 -7.60 30.14 -3.07
CA HIS A 370 -6.98 30.23 -4.41
C HIS A 370 -6.93 28.90 -5.18
N ASN A 371 -7.87 28.00 -4.94
CA ASN A 371 -7.93 26.73 -5.66
C ASN A 371 -8.96 26.81 -6.82
N PRO A 372 -8.59 26.48 -8.07
CA PRO A 372 -9.51 26.45 -9.21
C PRO A 372 -10.77 25.61 -8.96
N VAL A 373 -10.65 24.46 -8.29
CA VAL A 373 -11.77 23.58 -7.88
C VAL A 373 -12.83 24.37 -7.10
N VAL A 374 -12.38 25.26 -6.22
CA VAL A 374 -13.23 25.99 -5.28
C VAL A 374 -13.98 27.14 -5.97
N SER A 375 -13.40 27.77 -7.00
CA SER A 375 -14.14 28.76 -7.81
C SER A 375 -15.33 28.14 -8.54
N TYR A 376 -15.17 26.93 -9.06
CA TYR A 376 -16.23 26.24 -9.82
C TYR A 376 -17.36 25.76 -8.92
N LEU A 377 -17.03 25.10 -7.81
CA LEU A 377 -18.02 24.67 -6.82
C LEU A 377 -18.79 25.85 -6.20
N ARG A 378 -18.16 27.02 -6.04
CA ARG A 378 -18.82 28.23 -5.53
C ARG A 378 -19.83 28.85 -6.49
N HIS A 379 -19.74 28.60 -7.81
CA HIS A 379 -20.61 29.26 -8.79
C HIS A 379 -22.06 28.77 -8.73
N GLU A 380 -22.26 27.50 -8.36
CA GLU A 380 -23.56 26.83 -8.23
C GLU A 380 -24.12 26.87 -6.79
N MET A 381 -23.29 27.22 -5.80
CA MET A 381 -23.68 27.33 -4.40
C MET A 381 -24.33 28.69 -4.14
N LYS A 382 -25.62 28.70 -3.74
CA LYS A 382 -26.29 29.93 -3.28
C LYS A 382 -25.40 30.69 -2.28
N PRO A 383 -25.37 32.04 -2.30
CA PRO A 383 -24.51 32.82 -1.42
C PRO A 383 -24.74 32.42 0.03
N ILE A 384 -23.73 31.77 0.62
CA ILE A 384 -23.71 31.38 2.02
C ILE A 384 -23.42 32.64 2.86
N SER A 385 -24.08 32.77 4.01
CA SER A 385 -23.97 33.95 4.89
C SER A 385 -22.49 34.26 5.22
N PRO A 386 -22.06 35.54 5.18
CA PRO A 386 -20.67 35.95 5.42
C PRO A 386 -20.17 35.77 6.88
N ASP A 387 -20.92 35.13 7.77
CA ASP A 387 -20.64 35.07 9.22
C ASP A 387 -19.42 34.24 9.63
N ARG A 388 -18.64 33.68 8.70
CA ARG A 388 -17.42 32.91 8.98
C ARG A 388 -16.12 33.53 8.47
N SER A 389 -16.14 34.74 7.90
CA SER A 389 -14.89 35.47 7.60
C SER A 389 -14.26 36.01 8.89
N GLY A 390 -13.64 35.14 9.67
CA GLY A 390 -12.75 35.50 10.75
C GLY A 390 -11.47 36.08 10.16
N GLY A 391 -11.42 37.39 10.00
CA GLY A 391 -10.18 38.11 9.75
C GLY A 391 -9.19 37.85 10.88
N GLY A 392 -7.97 37.50 10.52
CA GLY A 392 -6.83 37.39 11.41
C GLY A 392 -5.59 37.92 10.69
N LEU A 393 -4.96 38.93 11.30
CA LEU A 393 -3.71 39.58 10.88
C LEU A 393 -2.54 38.61 10.77
#